data_AF-A0A7W0EWC7-F1
#
_entry.id   AF-A0A7W0EWC7-F1
#
_cell.length_a   1.000
_cell.length_b   1.000
_cell.length_c   1.000
_cell.angle_alpha   90.00
_cell.angle_beta   90.00
_cell.angle_gamma   90.00
#
_symmetry.space_group_name_H-M   'P 1'
#
loop_
_entity.id
_entity.type
_entity.pdbx_description
1 polymer ?
#
loop_
_entity_poly.entity_id
_entity_poly.type
_entity_poly.pdbx_seq_one_letter_code
_entity_poly.pdbx_strand_id
1 'polypeptide(L)'
;MMRGCADKNFFSLALAFTPAWLQVFPGVDVEMPLFLSRNLKGNASSNGGGSEGFTIYKIGLTAKAHARHQFDLAYTGYDQKMEALAGTTFGSRVLGAPYKDKGWLAFTYQMTL
;
A
#
# COMPACT_ATOMS: atom_id res chain seq x y z
N MET A 1 -11.38 26.06 -16.56
CA MET A 1 -9.94 25.75 -16.40
C MET A 1 -9.81 24.35 -15.83
N MET A 2 -9.47 23.39 -16.69
CA MET A 2 -9.48 21.96 -16.41
C MET A 2 -8.24 21.62 -15.57
N ARG A 3 -8.42 21.18 -14.32
CA ARG A 3 -7.35 20.78 -13.37
C ARG A 3 -6.72 19.43 -13.76
N GLY A 4 -6.42 19.25 -15.05
CA GLY A 4 -5.87 18.04 -15.65
C GLY A 4 -4.49 18.24 -16.29
N CYS A 5 -3.84 19.39 -16.10
CA CYS A 5 -2.44 19.55 -16.46
C CYS A 5 -1.57 18.96 -15.37
N ALA A 6 -0.59 18.14 -15.77
CA ALA A 6 0.46 17.65 -14.88
C ALA A 6 1.14 18.83 -14.17
N ASP A 7 1.19 18.78 -12.84
CA ASP A 7 1.98 19.75 -12.08
C ASP A 7 3.47 19.45 -12.30
N LYS A 8 4.31 20.50 -12.39
CA LYS A 8 5.77 20.35 -12.61
C LYS A 8 6.47 19.55 -11.51
N ASN A 9 5.85 19.39 -10.35
CA ASN A 9 6.42 18.73 -9.19
C ASN A 9 5.44 17.65 -8.68
N PHE A 10 5.91 16.41 -8.65
CA PHE A 10 5.23 15.28 -8.03
C PHE A 10 6.00 14.89 -6.76
N PHE A 11 5.35 14.98 -5.60
CA PHE A 11 5.96 14.61 -4.33
C PHE A 11 5.23 13.43 -3.71
N SER A 12 5.97 12.34 -3.50
CA SER A 12 5.52 11.15 -2.80
C SER A 12 6.39 10.91 -1.57
N LEU A 13 5.77 10.49 -0.48
CA LEU A 13 6.46 10.07 0.73
C LEU A 13 6.18 8.59 0.93
N ALA A 14 7.24 7.78 1.00
CA ALA A 14 7.16 6.37 1.34
C ALA A 14 7.95 6.09 2.61
N LEU A 15 7.32 5.37 3.53
CA LEU A 15 7.89 4.91 4.78
C LEU A 15 7.80 3.39 4.82
N ALA A 16 8.92 2.75 5.12
CA ALA A 16 9.00 1.32 5.33
C ALA A 16 9.57 1.08 6.74
N PHE A 17 8.86 0.30 7.54
CA PHE A 17 9.25 -0.03 8.89
C PHE A 17 9.01 -1.52 9.13
N THR A 18 10.06 -2.25 9.48
CA THR A 18 10.00 -3.71 9.63
C THR A 18 10.50 -4.11 11.02
N PRO A 19 9.68 -3.99 12.08
CA PRO A 19 10.03 -4.50 13.38
C PRO A 19 10.27 -6.00 13.31
N ALA A 20 11.40 -6.43 13.86
CA ALA A 20 11.78 -7.83 13.99
C ALA A 20 11.93 -8.17 15.47
N TRP A 21 11.22 -9.22 15.90
CA TRP A 21 11.32 -9.81 17.22
C TRP A 21 11.96 -11.18 17.07
N LEU A 22 13.23 -11.25 17.44
CA LEU A 22 14.00 -12.48 17.45
C LEU A 22 13.78 -13.20 18.78
N GLN A 23 13.64 -14.52 18.73
CA GLN A 23 13.55 -15.38 19.91
C GLN A 23 12.41 -15.01 20.88
N VAL A 24 11.23 -14.64 20.34
CA VAL A 24 10.02 -14.40 21.16
C VAL A 24 9.66 -15.63 22.00
N PHE A 25 9.86 -16.80 21.39
CA PHE A 25 9.92 -18.09 22.05
C PHE A 25 11.20 -18.81 21.60
N PRO A 26 11.66 -19.84 22.33
CA PRO A 26 12.81 -20.64 21.91
C PRO A 26 12.60 -21.18 20.49
N GLY A 27 13.28 -20.59 19.50
CA GLY A 27 13.19 -20.96 18.09
C GLY A 27 12.05 -20.31 17.29
N VAL A 28 11.33 -19.29 17.81
CA VAL A 28 10.32 -18.55 17.03
C VAL A 28 10.75 -17.11 16.82
N ASP A 29 10.91 -16.72 15.56
CA ASP A 29 11.21 -15.36 15.12
C ASP A 29 10.00 -14.77 14.40
N VAL A 30 9.66 -13.52 14.71
CA VAL A 30 8.52 -12.82 14.11
C VAL A 30 9.00 -11.50 13.52
N GLU A 31 8.66 -11.25 12.26
CA GLU A 31 8.96 -10.02 11.53
C GLU A 31 7.63 -9.41 11.06
N MET A 32 7.46 -8.11 11.15
CA MET A 32 6.21 -7.48 10.72
C MET A 32 6.48 -6.31 9.76
N PRO A 33 6.59 -6.55 8.44
CA PRO A 33 6.85 -5.49 7.49
C PRO A 33 5.66 -4.54 7.32
N LEU A 34 5.81 -3.29 7.75
CA LEU A 34 4.86 -2.20 7.51
C LEU A 34 5.39 -1.29 6.40
N PHE A 35 4.52 -0.93 5.46
CA PHE A 35 4.82 0.00 4.38
C PHE A 35 3.67 0.99 4.23
N LEU A 36 3.99 2.28 4.14
CA LEU A 36 3.02 3.34 3.88
C LEU A 36 3.60 4.28 2.83
N SER A 37 2.93 4.44 1.71
CA SER A 37 3.30 5.38 0.66
C SER A 37 2.13 6.32 0.38
N ARG A 38 2.36 7.63 0.42
CA ARG A 38 1.35 8.66 0.19
C ARG A 38 1.85 9.69 -0.79
N ASN A 39 1.04 9.96 -1.81
CA ASN A 39 1.28 11.02 -2.78
C ASN A 39 0.70 12.33 -2.23
N LEU A 40 1.57 13.29 -1.93
CA LEU A 40 1.24 14.48 -1.14
C LEU A 40 0.82 15.66 -2.02
N LYS A 41 1.45 15.84 -3.19
CA LYS A 41 1.16 16.99 -4.06
C LYS A 41 1.58 16.74 -5.51
N GLY A 42 0.71 17.12 -6.45
CA GLY A 42 0.95 17.02 -7.89
C GLY A 42 0.35 15.76 -8.48
N ASN A 43 -0.28 15.89 -9.65
CA ASN A 43 -0.78 14.78 -10.43
C ASN A 43 0.29 14.38 -11.46
N ALA A 44 0.77 13.13 -11.41
CA ALA A 44 1.74 12.67 -12.39
C ALA A 44 1.12 12.70 -13.80
N SER A 45 1.91 13.12 -14.79
CA SER A 45 1.48 13.20 -16.21
C SER A 45 1.10 11.85 -16.82
N SER A 46 1.38 10.74 -16.13
CA SER A 46 1.15 9.39 -16.62
C SER A 46 0.05 8.70 -15.80
N ASN A 47 -0.78 7.91 -16.49
CA ASN A 47 -1.85 7.10 -15.88
C ASN A 47 -1.33 6.04 -14.87
N GLY A 48 0.00 5.89 -14.74
CA GLY A 48 0.66 5.01 -13.78
C GLY A 48 1.47 5.73 -12.69
N GLY A 49 1.58 7.05 -12.73
CA GLY A 49 2.37 7.83 -11.76
C GLY A 49 1.62 8.17 -10.46
N GLY A 50 0.34 7.82 -10.37
CA GLY A 50 -0.47 8.07 -9.18
C GLY A 50 -1.07 9.47 -9.15
N SER A 51 -2.30 9.54 -8.67
CA SER A 51 -3.03 10.79 -8.49
C SER A 51 -2.73 11.41 -7.12
N GLU A 52 -2.90 12.73 -7.01
CA GLU A 52 -2.71 13.45 -5.76
C GLU A 52 -3.58 12.83 -4.65
N GLY A 53 -2.96 12.50 -3.52
CA GLY A 53 -3.63 11.85 -2.39
C GLY A 53 -3.78 10.33 -2.48
N PHE A 54 -3.26 9.66 -3.52
CA PHE A 54 -3.19 8.20 -3.56
C PHE A 54 -2.26 7.69 -2.45
N THR A 55 -2.78 6.83 -1.58
CA THR A 55 -2.07 6.25 -0.46
C THR A 55 -2.12 4.73 -0.56
N ILE A 56 -0.97 4.07 -0.50
CA ILE A 56 -0.85 2.61 -0.39
C ILE A 56 -0.38 2.33 1.02
N TYR A 57 -1.04 1.41 1.70
CA TYR A 57 -0.55 0.86 2.95
C TYR A 57 -0.45 -0.65 2.83
N LYS A 58 0.65 -1.22 3.30
CA LYS A 58 0.87 -2.65 3.37
C LYS A 58 1.29 -3.01 4.79
N ILE A 59 0.71 -4.09 5.28
CA ILE A 59 0.98 -4.63 6.59
C ILE A 59 1.24 -6.11 6.36
N GLY A 60 2.45 -6.56 6.61
CA GLY A 60 2.80 -7.97 6.60
C GLY A 60 3.23 -8.46 7.96
N LEU A 61 3.10 -9.75 8.17
CA LEU A 61 3.51 -10.49 9.36
C LEU A 61 4.10 -11.82 8.90
N THR A 62 5.35 -12.03 9.24
CA THR A 62 6.12 -13.24 8.94
C THR A 62 6.49 -13.87 10.27
N ALA A 63 6.07 -15.11 10.51
CA ALA A 63 6.44 -15.89 11.68
C ALA A 63 7.20 -17.13 11.24
N LYS A 64 8.42 -17.31 11.76
CA LYS A 64 9.28 -18.45 11.49
C LYS A 64 9.43 -19.26 12.78
N ALA A 65 8.91 -20.48 12.79
CA ALA A 65 9.05 -21.41 13.91
C ALA A 65 10.06 -22.51 13.56
N HIS A 66 11.08 -22.63 14.42
CA HIS A 66 12.18 -23.58 14.39
C HIS A 66 12.90 -23.71 13.04
N ALA A 67 12.90 -22.64 12.23
CA ALA A 67 13.37 -22.64 10.84
C ALA A 67 12.74 -23.72 9.93
N ARG A 68 11.63 -24.33 10.36
CA ARG A 68 10.92 -25.41 9.65
C ARG A 68 9.55 -24.98 9.15
N HIS A 69 8.89 -24.09 9.89
CA HIS A 69 7.57 -23.58 9.56
C HIS A 69 7.65 -22.07 9.39
N GLN A 70 7.26 -21.59 8.22
CA GLN A 70 7.18 -20.17 7.92
C GLN A 70 5.74 -19.81 7.54
N PHE A 71 5.18 -18.85 8.26
CA PHE A 71 3.86 -18.28 8.01
C PHE A 71 4.05 -16.84 7.57
N ASP A 72 3.54 -16.50 6.40
CA ASP A 72 3.57 -15.16 5.85
C ASP A 72 2.13 -14.68 5.62
N LEU A 73 1.78 -13.58 6.25
CA LEU A 73 0.50 -12.90 6.06
C LEU A 73 0.81 -11.50 5.53
N ALA A 74 0.23 -11.12 4.41
CA ALA A 74 0.40 -9.80 3.83
C ALA A 74 -0.95 -9.20 3.47
N TYR A 75 -1.25 -8.02 4.00
CA TYR A 75 -2.40 -7.21 3.64
C TYR A 75 -1.92 -5.97 2.90
N THR A 76 -2.55 -5.68 1.77
CA THR A 76 -2.32 -4.44 1.01
C THR A 76 -3.66 -3.73 0.82
N GLY A 77 -3.72 -2.47 1.22
CA GLY A 77 -4.85 -1.59 1.02
C GLY A 77 -4.46 -0.32 0.25
N TYR A 78 -5.45 0.31 -0.35
CA TYR A 78 -5.31 1.52 -1.13
C TYR A 78 -6.35 2.53 -0.66
N ASP A 79 -5.94 3.77 -0.46
CA ASP A 79 -6.82 4.89 -0.22
C ASP A 79 -6.59 5.96 -1.28
N GLN A 80 -7.67 6.59 -1.72
CA GLN A 80 -7.69 7.60 -2.75
C GLN A 80 -8.68 8.68 -2.40
N LYS A 81 -8.23 9.94 -2.45
CA LYS A 81 -9.15 11.08 -2.46
C LYS A 81 -9.92 11.10 -3.77
N MET A 82 -11.18 10.68 -3.72
CA MET A 82 -12.14 10.89 -4.81
C MET A 82 -12.73 12.28 -4.66
N GLU A 83 -12.29 13.26 -5.45
CA GLU A 83 -13.05 14.50 -5.60
C GLU A 83 -14.17 14.25 -6.63
N ALA A 84 -15.41 14.24 -6.14
CA ALA A 84 -16.59 14.20 -6.98
C ALA A 84 -16.68 15.50 -7.79
N LEU A 85 -16.74 15.39 -9.11
CA LEU A 85 -17.08 16.53 -9.95
C LEU A 85 -18.54 16.94 -9.65
N ALA A 86 -18.74 18.20 -9.27
CA ALA A 86 -20.07 18.76 -9.02
C ALA A 86 -20.99 18.48 -10.22
N GLY A 87 -22.05 17.69 -10.00
CA GLY A 87 -23.03 17.31 -11.02
C GLY A 87 -22.92 15.90 -11.61
N THR A 88 -21.99 15.04 -11.15
CA THR A 88 -21.91 13.66 -11.65
C THR A 88 -21.68 12.64 -10.53
N THR A 89 -22.54 11.64 -10.43
CA THR A 89 -22.47 10.53 -9.44
C THR A 89 -21.30 9.56 -9.72
N PHE A 90 -20.69 9.64 -10.90
CA PHE A 90 -19.61 8.73 -11.36
C PHE A 90 -18.35 9.45 -11.88
N GLY A 91 -18.33 10.79 -11.90
CA GLY A 91 -17.20 11.57 -12.44
C GLY A 91 -16.16 11.86 -11.37
N SER A 92 -15.14 11.01 -11.28
CA SER A 92 -13.96 11.28 -10.46
C SER A 92 -12.99 12.18 -11.24
N ARG A 93 -12.48 13.25 -10.61
CA ARG A 93 -11.38 14.06 -11.16
C ARG A 93 -10.01 13.35 -11.10
N VAL A 94 -9.98 12.12 -10.61
CA VAL A 94 -8.79 11.29 -10.42
C VAL A 94 -8.46 10.56 -11.72
N LEU A 95 -7.23 10.72 -12.21
CA LEU A 95 -6.65 9.92 -13.29
C LEU A 95 -6.34 8.52 -12.75
N GLY A 96 -7.21 7.54 -13.03
CA GLY A 96 -7.00 6.13 -12.69
C GLY A 96 -8.25 5.42 -12.14
N ALA A 97 -8.23 4.08 -12.12
CA ALA A 97 -9.32 3.29 -11.56
C ALA A 97 -9.50 3.57 -10.05
N PRO A 98 -10.72 3.48 -9.51
CA PRO A 98 -10.94 3.56 -8.07
C PRO A 98 -10.36 2.30 -7.40
N TYR A 99 -9.23 2.46 -6.72
CA TYR A 99 -8.58 1.42 -5.92
C TYR A 99 -9.00 1.45 -4.46
N LYS A 100 -9.80 2.44 -4.03
CA LYS A 100 -10.22 2.65 -2.62
C LYS A 100 -10.76 1.38 -1.93
N ASP A 101 -11.34 0.47 -2.70
CA ASP A 101 -11.96 -0.76 -2.18
C ASP A 101 -11.31 -2.05 -2.72
N LYS A 102 -10.10 -1.94 -3.30
CA LYS A 102 -9.37 -3.07 -3.90
C LYS A 102 -8.27 -3.61 -2.99
N GLY A 103 -8.51 -3.57 -1.67
CA GLY A 103 -7.62 -4.21 -0.71
C GLY A 103 -7.60 -5.73 -0.89
N TRP A 104 -6.45 -6.35 -0.67
CA TRP A 104 -6.31 -7.80 -0.73
C TRP A 104 -5.43 -8.31 0.39
N LEU A 105 -5.70 -9.55 0.80
CA LEU A 105 -4.97 -10.29 1.81
C LEU A 105 -4.42 -11.55 1.17
N ALA A 106 -3.12 -11.78 1.33
CA ALA A 106 -2.48 -13.04 1.01
C ALA A 106 -1.98 -13.69 2.29
N PHE A 107 -2.20 -14.99 2.35
CA PHE A 107 -1.63 -15.86 3.35
C PHE A 107 -0.81 -16.91 2.62
N THR A 108 0.39 -17.18 3.11
CA THR A 108 1.32 -18.15 2.57
C THR A 108 1.90 -18.95 3.72
N TYR A 109 1.96 -20.26 3.54
CA TYR A 109 2.56 -21.18 4.48
C TYR A 109 3.62 -22.00 3.75
N GLN A 110 4.82 -22.02 4.31
CA GLN A 110 5.93 -22.79 3.79
C GLN A 110 6.46 -23.70 4.89
N MET A 111 6.69 -24.96 4.52
CA MET A 111 7.30 -25.96 5.39
C MET A 111 8.52 -26.54 4.70
N THR A 112 9.65 -26.55 5.39
CA THR A 112 10.88 -27.22 4.97
C THR A 112 10.98 -28.57 5.69
N LEU A 113 11.21 -29.63 4.91
CA LEU A 113 11.35 -31.01 5.40
C LEU A 113 12.75 -31.23 5.99
#